data_AF-A0A2W7NX01-F1
#
_entry.id   AF-A0A2W7NX01-F1
#
_cell.length_a   1.000
_cell.length_b   1.000
_cell.length_c   1.000
_cell.angle_alpha   90.00
_cell.angle_beta   90.00
_cell.angle_gamma   90.00
#
_symmetry.space_group_name_H-M   'P 1'
#
loop_
_entity.id
_entity.type
_entity.pdbx_description
1 polymer ?
#
loop_
_entity_poly.entity_id
_entity_poly.type
_entity_poly.pdbx_seq_one_letter_code
_entity_poly.pdbx_strand_id
1 'polypeptide(L)'
;MLKGLGEDWIPGYKPAFNFQMTLVDAVARWLEQHPDWLGRLPGMRPADGMREAAQIWISPPPTLSNQPPPQELDQMLHIARKFDVAGRDERNRALGRAGEERVLAHEHATLKAAGRDDLARKVRWVSEEDGDGAGYDIASYSPDGQPRLIEVKTTTGWERTPFHITRNELAVADERRAAWCLFRMWNFSREPRAFELYPPLDAHVSLTPTSFQASFH
;
A
#
# COMPACT_ATOMS: atom_id res chain seq x y z
N MET A 1 -11.77 4.03 16.08
CA MET A 1 -10.86 5.19 16.13
C MET A 1 -9.50 4.88 15.56
N LEU A 2 -8.66 4.08 16.23
CA LEU A 2 -7.28 3.75 15.79
C LEU A 2 -7.25 3.24 14.34
N LYS A 3 -8.18 2.35 13.99
CA LYS A 3 -8.37 1.87 12.61
C LYS A 3 -8.57 2.99 11.58
N GLY A 4 -9.25 4.09 11.94
CA GLY A 4 -9.43 5.26 11.07
C GLY A 4 -8.21 6.19 11.04
N LEU A 5 -7.36 6.15 12.06
CA LEU A 5 -6.06 6.84 12.09
C LEU A 5 -4.95 6.03 11.41
N GLY A 6 -5.28 4.88 10.81
CA GLY A 6 -4.28 3.96 10.26
C GLY A 6 -3.39 3.32 11.34
N GLU A 7 -3.85 3.28 12.59
CA GLU A 7 -3.12 2.70 13.72
C GLU A 7 -3.65 1.32 14.08
N ASP A 8 -2.74 0.53 14.67
CA ASP A 8 -3.03 -0.79 15.20
C ASP A 8 -4.04 -0.73 16.37
N TRP A 9 -4.82 -1.80 16.52
CA TRP A 9 -5.65 -2.04 17.68
C TRP A 9 -5.36 -3.42 18.27
N ILE A 10 -5.71 -3.60 19.55
CA ILE A 10 -5.43 -4.82 20.28
C ILE A 10 -6.22 -6.00 19.65
N PRO A 11 -5.54 -7.08 19.22
CA PRO A 11 -6.20 -8.27 18.67
C PRO A 11 -7.15 -8.89 19.71
N GLY A 12 -8.31 -9.36 19.28
CA GLY A 12 -9.33 -9.93 20.16
C GLY A 12 -10.24 -8.90 20.85
N TYR A 13 -9.94 -7.60 20.76
CA TYR A 13 -10.84 -6.54 21.17
C TYR A 13 -11.58 -5.99 19.95
N LYS A 14 -12.91 -6.11 19.95
CA LYS A 14 -13.75 -5.48 18.93
C LYS A 14 -13.62 -3.96 19.11
N PRO A 15 -13.19 -3.20 18.08
CA PRO A 15 -13.16 -1.75 18.17
C PRO A 15 -14.55 -1.25 18.57
N ALA A 16 -14.62 -0.44 19.63
CA ALA A 16 -15.83 0.31 19.93
C ALA A 16 -15.92 1.50 18.96
N PHE A 17 -17.11 1.73 18.42
CA PHE A 17 -17.35 2.81 17.44
C PHE A 17 -18.16 3.98 18.01
N ASN A 18 -18.73 3.77 19.20
CA ASN A 18 -19.36 4.81 20.01
C ASN A 18 -18.30 5.55 20.82
N PHE A 19 -17.59 6.48 20.20
CA PHE A 19 -16.62 7.36 20.87
C PHE A 19 -16.80 8.80 20.42
N GLN A 20 -16.44 9.74 21.29
CA GLN A 20 -16.48 11.17 20.99
C GLN A 20 -15.29 11.58 20.12
N MET A 21 -15.49 12.57 19.24
CA MET A 21 -14.41 13.11 18.40
C MET A 21 -13.28 13.74 19.20
N THR A 22 -13.56 14.25 20.41
CA THR A 22 -12.57 14.78 21.35
C THR A 22 -11.48 13.77 21.72
N LEU A 23 -11.83 12.49 21.83
CA LEU A 23 -10.87 11.42 22.08
C LEU A 23 -10.00 11.15 20.85
N VAL A 24 -10.57 11.27 19.64
CA VAL A 24 -9.80 11.14 18.39
C VAL A 24 -8.79 12.27 18.27
N ASP A 25 -9.20 13.50 18.57
CA ASP A 25 -8.33 14.69 18.55
C ASP A 25 -7.21 14.60 19.60
N ALA A 26 -7.49 13.99 20.77
CA ALA A 26 -6.47 13.74 21.79
C ALA A 26 -5.42 12.71 21.32
N VAL A 27 -5.86 11.61 20.71
CA VAL A 27 -4.95 10.58 20.17
C VAL A 27 -4.13 11.13 18.99
N ALA A 28 -4.75 11.89 18.09
CA ALA A 28 -4.03 12.47 16.96
C ALA A 28 -2.93 13.43 17.41
N ARG A 29 -3.21 14.34 18.36
CA ARG A 29 -2.20 15.22 18.96
C ARG A 29 -1.07 14.44 19.63
N TRP A 30 -1.39 13.32 20.27
CA TRP A 30 -0.38 12.46 20.87
C TRP A 30 0.52 11.83 19.79
N LEU A 31 -0.03 11.34 18.68
CA LEU A 31 0.74 10.78 17.57
C LEU A 31 1.66 11.81 16.91
N GLU A 32 1.20 13.05 16.73
CA GLU A 32 2.02 14.16 16.22
C GLU A 32 3.22 14.46 17.14
N GLN A 33 3.05 14.32 18.45
CA GLN A 33 4.13 14.52 19.43
C GLN A 33 5.09 13.34 19.56
N HIS A 34 4.72 12.18 19.00
CA HIS A 34 5.50 10.95 19.07
C HIS A 34 5.76 10.40 17.66
N PRO A 35 6.52 11.13 16.80
CA PRO A 35 6.78 10.69 15.44
C PRO A 35 7.49 9.33 15.39
N ASP A 36 8.31 9.02 16.40
CA ASP A 36 8.94 7.70 16.54
C ASP A 36 7.91 6.57 16.66
N TRP A 37 6.73 6.82 17.23
CA TRP A 37 5.65 5.84 17.29
C TRP A 37 5.18 5.45 15.89
N LEU A 38 4.98 6.46 15.03
CA LEU A 38 4.52 6.34 13.65
C LEU A 38 5.59 5.77 12.72
N GLY A 39 6.86 6.09 12.98
CA GLY A 39 8.02 5.60 12.24
C GLY A 39 8.44 4.18 12.59
N ARG A 40 7.81 3.53 13.59
CA ARG A 40 8.08 2.13 13.89
C ARG A 40 7.57 1.27 12.74
N LEU A 41 8.51 0.78 11.95
CA LEU A 41 8.37 -0.49 11.25
C LEU A 41 8.47 -1.58 12.33
N PRO A 42 7.37 -2.20 12.77
CA PRO A 42 7.45 -3.27 13.74
C PRO A 42 8.21 -4.42 13.08
N GLY A 43 9.12 -5.00 13.86
CA GLY A 43 10.24 -5.78 13.35
C GLY A 43 9.90 -6.63 12.13
N MET A 44 10.62 -6.36 11.03
CA MET A 44 11.37 -7.45 10.42
C MET A 44 12.11 -8.13 11.58
N ARG A 45 11.47 -9.12 12.22
CA ARG A 45 12.26 -10.10 12.95
C ARG A 45 13.24 -10.61 11.91
N PRO A 46 14.56 -10.51 12.16
CA PRO A 46 15.49 -11.29 11.37
C PRO A 46 14.92 -12.70 11.41
N ALA A 47 14.66 -13.28 10.25
CA ALA A 47 14.45 -14.71 10.21
C ALA A 47 15.77 -15.32 10.69
N ASP A 48 15.86 -15.62 11.99
CA ASP A 48 16.86 -16.54 12.50
C ASP A 48 16.68 -17.83 11.71
N GLY A 49 17.55 -18.02 10.72
CA GLY A 49 17.62 -19.20 9.85
C GLY A 49 16.78 -19.12 8.58
N MET A 50 17.45 -19.22 7.43
CA MET A 50 17.06 -19.92 6.18
C MET A 50 15.56 -20.03 5.84
N ARG A 51 14.74 -19.01 6.08
CA ARG A 51 13.40 -18.95 5.54
C ARG A 51 13.48 -18.16 4.24
N GLU A 52 13.20 -18.84 3.13
CA GLU A 52 12.84 -18.14 1.89
C GLU A 52 11.85 -17.02 2.23
N ALA A 53 12.04 -15.85 1.62
CA ALA A 53 11.15 -14.72 1.84
C ALA A 53 9.71 -15.19 1.63
N ALA A 54 8.94 -15.30 2.72
CA ALA A 54 7.60 -15.88 2.67
C ALA A 54 6.80 -15.15 1.60
N GLN A 55 6.30 -15.89 0.60
CA GLN A 55 5.51 -15.32 -0.48
C GLN A 55 4.34 -14.52 0.11
N ILE A 56 4.10 -13.33 -0.42
CA ILE A 56 2.98 -12.50 0.00
C ILE A 56 1.70 -13.18 -0.49
N TRP A 57 0.75 -13.43 0.40
CA TRP A 57 -0.57 -13.89 -0.02
C TRP A 57 -1.37 -12.72 -0.59
N ILE A 58 -1.67 -12.80 -1.89
CA ILE A 58 -2.49 -11.82 -2.61
C ILE A 58 -3.95 -12.26 -2.52
N SER A 59 -4.75 -11.46 -1.81
CA SER A 59 -6.19 -11.69 -1.63
C SER A 59 -7.03 -10.88 -2.64
N PRO A 60 -8.30 -11.24 -2.89
CA PRO A 60 -9.18 -10.42 -3.72
C PRO A 60 -9.33 -9.01 -3.15
N PRO A 61 -9.35 -7.96 -4.00
CA PRO A 61 -9.51 -6.60 -3.52
C PRO A 61 -10.89 -6.39 -2.89
N PRO A 62 -11.03 -5.46 -1.93
CA PRO A 62 -12.25 -5.28 -1.15
C PRO A 62 -13.45 -4.79 -1.97
N THR A 63 -13.22 -4.26 -3.18
CA THR A 63 -14.28 -3.87 -4.13
C THR A 63 -14.79 -5.01 -5.00
N LEU A 64 -14.07 -6.13 -5.06
CA LEU A 64 -14.52 -7.36 -5.72
C LEU A 64 -15.04 -8.41 -4.71
N SER A 65 -15.18 -8.03 -3.44
CA SER A 65 -15.77 -8.87 -2.41
C SER A 65 -17.28 -8.66 -2.35
N ASN A 66 -18.04 -9.76 -2.25
CA ASN A 66 -19.49 -9.74 -2.02
C ASN A 66 -19.89 -9.39 -0.58
N GLN A 67 -18.92 -9.14 0.30
CA GLN A 67 -19.20 -8.74 1.68
C GLN A 67 -19.67 -7.28 1.72
N PRO A 68 -20.74 -6.98 2.49
CA PRO A 68 -21.16 -5.60 2.66
C PRO A 68 -20.02 -4.80 3.31
N PRO A 69 -19.85 -3.52 2.96
CA PRO A 69 -18.90 -2.66 3.64
C PRO A 69 -19.15 -2.65 5.15
N PRO A 70 -18.10 -2.49 5.99
CA PRO A 70 -18.28 -2.33 7.42
C PRO A 70 -19.22 -1.16 7.74
N GLN A 71 -20.08 -1.32 8.75
CA GLN A 71 -21.04 -0.28 9.15
C GLN A 71 -20.36 1.06 9.47
N GLU A 72 -19.11 1.02 9.92
CA GLU A 72 -18.38 2.21 10.35
C GLU A 72 -17.45 2.78 9.28
N LEU A 73 -17.57 2.31 8.04
CA LEU A 73 -16.72 2.73 6.92
C LEU A 73 -16.66 4.26 6.78
N ASP A 74 -17.81 4.94 6.77
CA ASP A 74 -17.88 6.39 6.56
C ASP A 74 -17.21 7.16 7.70
N GLN A 75 -17.42 6.72 8.95
CA GLN A 75 -16.78 7.32 10.12
C GLN A 75 -15.26 7.16 10.04
N MET A 76 -14.78 5.98 9.61
CA MET A 76 -13.36 5.71 9.48
C MET A 76 -12.71 6.50 8.36
N LEU A 77 -13.35 6.59 7.19
CA LEU A 77 -12.87 7.41 6.07
C LEU A 77 -12.89 8.89 6.44
N HIS A 78 -13.88 9.34 7.21
CA HIS A 78 -13.91 10.71 7.72
C HIS A 78 -12.72 11.00 8.64
N ILE A 79 -12.40 10.11 9.58
CA ILE A 79 -11.21 10.24 10.44
C ILE A 79 -9.93 10.24 9.58
N ALA A 80 -9.79 9.29 8.65
CA ALA A 80 -8.60 9.19 7.81
C ALA A 80 -8.35 10.47 6.99
N ARG A 81 -9.41 11.07 6.45
CA ARG A 81 -9.35 12.36 5.73
C ARG A 81 -9.03 13.52 6.67
N LYS A 82 -9.68 13.58 7.85
CA LYS A 82 -9.47 14.66 8.84
C LYS A 82 -8.01 14.77 9.28
N PHE A 83 -7.32 13.64 9.39
CA PHE A 83 -5.95 13.56 9.88
C PHE A 83 -4.91 13.24 8.80
N ASP A 84 -5.27 13.37 7.52
CA ASP A 84 -4.36 13.15 6.37
C ASP A 84 -3.54 11.84 6.48
N VAL A 85 -4.21 10.73 6.78
CA VAL A 85 -3.51 9.43 6.94
C VAL A 85 -2.81 9.03 5.64
N ALA A 86 -3.43 9.31 4.49
CA ALA A 86 -2.82 9.06 3.18
C ALA A 86 -1.53 9.87 3.01
N GLY A 87 -1.54 11.17 3.28
CA GLY A 87 -0.33 11.99 3.18
C GLY A 87 0.71 11.65 4.25
N ARG A 88 0.30 11.20 5.43
CA ARG A 88 1.23 10.72 6.48
C ARG A 88 1.99 9.48 6.00
N ASP A 89 1.28 8.48 5.48
CA ASP A 89 1.89 7.25 4.99
C ASP A 89 2.76 7.52 3.75
N GLU A 90 2.31 8.41 2.84
CA GLU A 90 3.08 8.88 1.67
C GLU A 90 4.41 9.56 2.05
N ARG A 91 4.39 10.43 3.09
CA ARG A 91 5.62 11.09 3.58
C ARG A 91 6.57 10.13 4.29
N ASN A 92 6.11 8.93 4.67
CA ASN A 92 6.91 7.95 5.36
C ASN A 92 7.76 7.15 4.36
N ARG A 93 8.90 7.72 3.95
CA ARG A 93 9.84 7.09 3.01
C ARG A 93 10.33 5.71 3.47
N ALA A 94 10.46 5.50 4.79
CA ALA A 94 10.87 4.20 5.31
C ALA A 94 9.78 3.13 5.10
N LEU A 95 8.50 3.51 5.22
CA LEU A 95 7.36 2.63 4.93
C LEU A 95 7.25 2.32 3.43
N GLY A 96 7.37 3.33 2.57
CA GLY A 96 7.37 3.17 1.11
C GLY A 96 8.45 2.18 0.67
N ARG A 97 9.71 2.49 1.02
CA ARG A 97 10.87 1.65 0.70
C ARG A 97 10.74 0.22 1.22
N ALA A 98 10.28 0.04 2.46
CA ALA A 98 10.09 -1.31 3.03
C ALA A 98 9.01 -2.10 2.28
N GLY A 99 7.97 -1.43 1.80
CA GLY A 99 6.95 -2.02 0.95
C GLY A 99 7.51 -2.46 -0.40
N GLU A 100 8.21 -1.56 -1.09
CA GLU A 100 8.85 -1.83 -2.38
C GLU A 100 9.86 -2.99 -2.29
N GLU A 101 10.74 -2.99 -1.27
CA GLU A 101 11.68 -4.09 -1.03
C GLU A 101 10.96 -5.43 -0.83
N ARG A 102 9.83 -5.42 -0.12
CA ARG A 102 9.02 -6.60 0.16
C ARG A 102 8.35 -7.13 -1.09
N VAL A 103 7.84 -6.27 -1.96
CA VAL A 103 7.26 -6.64 -3.27
C VAL A 103 8.36 -7.15 -4.20
N LEU A 104 9.52 -6.51 -4.25
CA LEU A 104 10.65 -6.96 -5.07
C LEU A 104 11.08 -8.39 -4.69
N ALA A 105 11.24 -8.65 -3.40
CA ALA A 105 11.55 -9.98 -2.89
C ALA A 105 10.46 -11.01 -3.23
N HIS A 106 9.19 -10.60 -3.18
CA HIS A 106 8.06 -11.45 -3.58
C HIS A 106 8.11 -11.80 -5.07
N GLU A 107 8.33 -10.83 -5.95
CA GLU A 107 8.40 -11.06 -7.40
C GLU A 107 9.55 -12.00 -7.77
N HIS A 108 10.73 -11.82 -7.17
CA HIS A 108 11.85 -12.75 -7.34
C HIS A 108 11.49 -14.17 -6.88
N ALA A 109 10.88 -14.32 -5.70
CA ALA A 109 10.51 -15.62 -5.15
C ALA A 109 9.44 -16.31 -5.99
N THR A 110 8.44 -15.57 -6.48
CA THR A 110 7.37 -16.07 -7.34
C THR A 110 7.91 -16.59 -8.67
N LEU A 111 8.79 -15.83 -9.33
CA LEU A 111 9.41 -16.26 -10.59
C LEU A 111 10.34 -17.47 -10.41
N LYS A 112 11.14 -17.50 -9.34
CA LYS A 112 11.99 -18.66 -9.01
C LYS A 112 11.17 -19.91 -8.72
N ALA A 113 10.09 -19.78 -7.95
CA ALA A 113 9.17 -20.89 -7.67
C ALA A 113 8.51 -21.42 -8.96
N ALA A 114 8.33 -20.58 -9.97
CA ALA A 114 7.85 -20.97 -11.30
C ALA A 114 8.96 -21.51 -12.24
N GLY A 115 10.19 -21.68 -11.77
CA GLY A 115 11.33 -22.14 -12.57
C GLY A 115 11.85 -21.12 -13.58
N ARG A 116 11.55 -19.83 -13.38
CA ARG A 116 11.92 -18.71 -14.27
C ARG A 116 13.06 -17.88 -13.68
N ASP A 117 14.18 -18.51 -13.33
CA ASP A 117 15.40 -17.81 -12.88
C ASP A 117 15.95 -16.83 -13.92
N ASP A 118 15.65 -17.04 -15.21
CA ASP A 118 15.96 -16.14 -16.31
C ASP A 118 15.21 -14.81 -16.21
N LEU A 119 13.93 -14.83 -15.79
CA LEU A 119 13.12 -13.64 -15.56
C LEU A 119 13.36 -13.03 -14.19
N ALA A 120 13.54 -13.87 -13.17
CA ALA A 120 13.82 -13.39 -11.82
C ALA A 120 15.04 -12.47 -11.80
N ARG A 121 16.08 -12.75 -12.61
CA ARG A 121 17.28 -11.90 -12.73
C ARG A 121 17.05 -10.57 -13.47
N LYS A 122 15.92 -10.42 -14.15
CA LYS A 122 15.55 -9.21 -14.90
C LYS A 122 14.57 -8.31 -14.14
N VAL A 123 14.10 -8.72 -12.97
CA VAL A 123 13.27 -7.87 -12.10
C VAL A 123 14.12 -6.69 -11.62
N ARG A 124 13.58 -5.47 -11.68
CA ARG A 124 14.27 -4.22 -11.33
C ARG A 124 13.45 -3.37 -10.37
N TRP A 125 14.15 -2.66 -9.49
CA TRP A 125 13.56 -1.63 -8.63
C TRP A 125 13.71 -0.27 -9.32
N VAL A 126 12.74 0.08 -10.16
CA VAL A 126 12.81 1.20 -11.09
C VAL A 126 12.79 2.55 -10.38
N SER A 127 11.95 2.74 -9.34
CA SER A 127 11.93 4.00 -8.59
C SER A 127 13.24 4.29 -7.86
N GLU A 128 13.93 3.26 -7.36
CA GLU A 128 15.26 3.39 -6.73
C GLU A 128 16.40 3.57 -7.76
N GLU A 129 16.36 2.84 -8.88
CA GLU A 129 17.44 2.84 -9.89
C GLU A 129 17.36 4.01 -10.87
N ASP A 130 16.16 4.33 -11.36
CA ASP A 130 15.90 5.27 -12.46
C ASP A 130 15.11 6.52 -11.99
N GLY A 131 14.57 6.50 -10.76
CA GLY A 131 13.74 7.56 -10.17
C GLY A 131 12.23 7.42 -10.47
N ASP A 132 11.42 8.27 -9.84
CA ASP A 132 9.93 8.19 -9.85
C ASP A 132 9.27 8.56 -11.20
N GLY A 133 10.06 8.88 -12.22
CA GLY A 133 9.56 9.34 -13.52
C GLY A 133 8.85 8.25 -14.34
N ALA A 134 9.07 6.97 -14.03
CA ALA A 134 8.55 5.86 -14.81
C ALA A 134 7.05 5.60 -14.63
N GLY A 135 6.47 6.07 -13.51
CA GLY A 135 5.06 5.86 -13.13
C GLY A 135 4.74 4.46 -12.60
N TYR A 136 5.76 3.76 -12.10
CA TYR A 136 5.68 2.47 -11.39
C TYR A 136 7.01 2.24 -10.64
N ASP A 137 6.99 1.43 -9.59
CA ASP A 137 8.16 1.17 -8.73
C ASP A 137 8.98 -0.04 -9.19
N ILE A 138 8.33 -1.12 -9.64
CA ILE A 138 8.99 -2.39 -9.94
C ILE A 138 8.65 -2.85 -11.35
N ALA A 139 9.68 -3.15 -12.14
CA ALA A 139 9.54 -3.89 -13.40
C ALA A 139 9.75 -5.38 -13.13
N SER A 140 8.73 -6.18 -13.42
CA SER A 140 8.72 -7.64 -13.21
C SER A 140 8.12 -8.34 -14.44
N TYR A 141 7.88 -9.64 -14.30
CA TYR A 141 7.30 -10.49 -15.33
C TYR A 141 6.35 -11.50 -14.70
N SER A 142 5.32 -11.90 -15.44
CA SER A 142 4.55 -13.10 -15.10
C SER A 142 5.32 -14.37 -15.49
N PRO A 143 4.94 -15.55 -14.98
CA PRO A 143 5.61 -16.82 -15.30
C PRO A 143 5.64 -17.16 -16.80
N ASP A 144 4.67 -16.69 -17.59
CA ASP A 144 4.62 -16.83 -19.05
C ASP A 144 5.49 -15.82 -19.80
N GLY A 145 6.13 -14.88 -19.08
CA GLY A 145 7.07 -13.90 -19.61
C GLY A 145 6.45 -12.58 -20.03
N GLN A 146 5.16 -12.34 -19.78
CA GLN A 146 4.58 -11.02 -20.02
C GLN A 146 5.14 -9.99 -19.03
N PRO A 147 5.42 -8.75 -19.47
CA PRO A 147 5.86 -7.69 -18.56
C PRO A 147 4.79 -7.40 -17.49
N ARG A 148 5.25 -7.13 -16.27
CA ARG A 148 4.44 -6.61 -15.16
C ARG A 148 5.09 -5.32 -14.67
N LEU A 149 4.33 -4.23 -14.64
CA LEU A 149 4.76 -2.94 -14.12
C LEU A 149 3.99 -2.67 -12.84
N ILE A 150 4.67 -2.59 -11.72
CA ILE A 150 4.03 -2.66 -10.41
C ILE A 150 4.23 -1.32 -9.68
N GLU A 151 3.13 -0.66 -9.38
CA GLU A 151 3.08 0.49 -8.47
C GLU A 151 2.73 0.01 -7.06
N VAL A 152 3.59 0.25 -6.08
CA VAL A 152 3.47 -0.25 -4.72
C VAL A 152 2.89 0.84 -3.82
N LYS A 153 1.75 0.54 -3.17
CA LYS A 153 1.19 1.44 -2.15
C LYS A 153 1.11 0.73 -0.81
N THR A 154 1.85 1.24 0.15
CA THR A 154 2.02 0.62 1.48
C THR A 154 1.41 1.48 2.56
N THR A 155 0.58 0.89 3.42
CA THR A 155 0.02 1.57 4.60
C THR A 155 0.07 0.67 5.83
N THR A 156 0.22 1.28 7.00
CA THR A 156 0.09 0.58 8.28
C THR A 156 -1.37 0.28 8.62
N GLY A 157 -2.30 1.07 8.09
CA GLY A 157 -3.73 0.91 8.28
C GLY A 157 -4.35 -0.32 7.59
N TRP A 158 -5.68 -0.39 7.67
CA TRP A 158 -6.53 -1.44 7.11
C TRP A 158 -6.68 -1.38 5.58
N GLU A 159 -7.33 -2.38 4.99
CA GLU A 159 -7.44 -2.61 3.54
C GLU A 159 -8.15 -1.51 2.74
N ARG A 160 -8.90 -0.60 3.41
CA ARG A 160 -9.55 0.57 2.79
C ARG A 160 -8.96 1.90 3.24
N THR A 161 -7.76 1.89 3.83
CA THR A 161 -7.04 3.14 4.16
C THR A 161 -6.76 3.91 2.87
N PRO A 162 -7.19 5.18 2.75
CA PRO A 162 -6.90 6.01 1.59
C PRO A 162 -5.40 6.12 1.36
N PHE A 163 -5.01 6.26 0.09
CA PHE A 163 -3.63 6.39 -0.35
C PHE A 163 -3.58 7.39 -1.50
N HIS A 164 -2.39 7.95 -1.76
CA HIS A 164 -2.19 8.83 -2.90
C HIS A 164 -1.80 8.04 -4.13
N ILE A 165 -2.22 8.53 -5.29
CA ILE A 165 -1.78 8.08 -6.60
C ILE A 165 -1.49 9.33 -7.42
N THR A 166 -0.32 9.38 -8.06
CA THR A 166 0.09 10.58 -8.80
C THR A 166 -0.55 10.64 -10.18
N ARG A 167 -0.54 11.82 -10.80
CA ARG A 167 -0.99 11.98 -12.19
C ARG A 167 -0.17 11.13 -13.16
N ASN A 168 1.14 10.99 -12.89
CA ASN A 168 2.04 10.20 -13.73
C ASN A 168 1.70 8.71 -13.63
N GLU A 169 1.53 8.19 -12.41
CA GLU A 169 1.07 6.81 -12.19
C GLU A 169 -0.25 6.51 -12.90
N LEU A 170 -1.25 7.39 -12.77
CA LEU A 170 -2.53 7.23 -13.47
C LEU A 170 -2.36 7.23 -14.99
N ALA A 171 -1.56 8.14 -15.54
CA ALA A 171 -1.33 8.21 -16.98
C ALA A 171 -0.63 6.94 -17.51
N VAL A 172 0.38 6.44 -16.80
CA VAL A 172 1.10 5.22 -17.18
C VAL A 172 0.24 3.97 -17.01
N ALA A 173 -0.59 3.92 -15.95
CA ALA A 173 -1.58 2.86 -15.76
C ALA A 173 -2.56 2.79 -16.94
N ASP A 174 -3.03 3.95 -17.43
CA ASP A 174 -3.93 4.04 -18.58
C ASP A 174 -3.26 3.73 -19.91
N GLU A 175 -1.98 4.08 -20.09
CA GLU A 175 -1.21 3.78 -21.29
C GLU A 175 -0.83 2.30 -21.37
N ARG A 176 -0.46 1.69 -20.24
CA ARG A 176 0.12 0.34 -20.16
C ARG A 176 -0.79 -0.66 -19.43
N ARG A 177 -2.09 -0.58 -19.66
CA ARG A 177 -3.15 -1.37 -18.98
C ARG A 177 -2.91 -2.87 -18.91
N ALA A 178 -2.28 -3.45 -19.93
CA ALA A 178 -2.03 -4.89 -20.01
C ALA A 178 -0.91 -5.37 -19.07
N ALA A 179 0.01 -4.47 -18.68
CA ALA A 179 1.17 -4.80 -17.87
C ALA A 179 1.12 -4.13 -16.48
N TRP A 180 0.50 -2.97 -16.37
CA TRP A 180 0.50 -2.16 -15.15
C TRP A 180 -0.50 -2.70 -14.12
N CYS A 181 -0.07 -2.79 -12.86
CA CYS A 181 -0.95 -3.05 -11.72
C CYS A 181 -0.55 -2.25 -10.48
N LEU A 182 -1.54 -1.94 -9.65
CA LEU A 182 -1.36 -1.40 -8.31
C LEU A 182 -1.24 -2.57 -7.33
N PHE A 183 -0.12 -2.68 -6.62
CA PHE A 183 0.10 -3.64 -5.56
C PHE A 183 -0.10 -2.98 -4.20
N ARG A 184 -1.26 -3.24 -3.59
CA ARG A 184 -1.66 -2.58 -2.34
C ARG A 184 -1.28 -3.42 -1.14
N MET A 185 -0.29 -2.98 -0.38
CA MET A 185 0.11 -3.58 0.90
C MET A 185 -0.52 -2.85 2.08
N TRP A 186 -1.21 -3.59 2.95
CA TRP A 186 -1.89 -3.03 4.13
C TRP A 186 -1.59 -3.87 5.37
N ASN A 187 -1.89 -3.31 6.55
CA ASN A 187 -1.54 -3.89 7.85
C ASN A 187 -0.04 -4.26 7.92
N PHE A 188 0.79 -3.45 7.26
CA PHE A 188 2.23 -3.72 7.06
C PHE A 188 2.98 -3.87 8.38
N SER A 189 2.51 -3.15 9.40
CA SER A 189 3.06 -3.17 10.75
C SER A 189 2.89 -4.50 11.50
N ARG A 190 1.97 -5.38 11.08
CA ARG A 190 1.64 -6.59 11.85
C ARG A 190 1.75 -7.85 11.03
N GLU A 191 0.87 -7.95 10.06
CA GLU A 191 0.77 -9.08 9.16
C GLU A 191 0.52 -8.46 7.79
N PRO A 192 1.59 -8.16 7.02
CA PRO A 192 1.46 -7.59 5.70
C PRO A 192 0.54 -8.45 4.85
N ARG A 193 -0.54 -7.83 4.37
CA ARG A 193 -1.48 -8.44 3.45
C ARG A 193 -1.50 -7.61 2.18
N ALA A 194 -1.81 -8.26 1.06
CA ALA A 194 -1.83 -7.59 -0.22
C ALA A 194 -3.06 -7.93 -1.04
N PHE A 195 -3.38 -7.03 -1.97
CA PHE A 195 -4.24 -7.27 -3.12
C PHE A 195 -3.71 -6.45 -4.30
N GLU A 196 -4.08 -6.85 -5.51
CA GLU A 196 -3.74 -6.14 -6.74
C GLU A 196 -4.99 -5.48 -7.35
N LEU A 197 -4.82 -4.31 -7.96
CA LEU A 197 -5.81 -3.69 -8.83
C LEU A 197 -5.21 -3.49 -10.22
N TYR A 198 -6.00 -3.80 -11.24
CA TYR A 198 -5.62 -3.62 -12.63
C TYR A 198 -6.42 -2.46 -13.24
N PRO A 199 -5.86 -1.70 -14.19
CA PRO A 199 -6.58 -0.64 -14.87
C PRO A 199 -7.82 -1.17 -15.63
N PRO A 200 -8.87 -0.35 -15.80
CA PRO A 200 -8.94 1.06 -15.39
C PRO A 200 -9.25 1.20 -13.89
N LEU A 201 -8.50 2.06 -13.19
CA LEU A 201 -8.55 2.14 -11.73
C LEU A 201 -9.85 2.75 -11.20
N ASP A 202 -10.51 3.60 -11.98
CA ASP A 202 -11.81 4.20 -11.64
C ASP A 202 -12.95 3.16 -11.54
N ALA A 203 -12.77 1.97 -12.10
CA ALA A 203 -13.66 0.83 -11.88
C ALA A 203 -13.52 0.23 -10.45
N HIS A 204 -12.41 0.51 -9.77
CA HIS A 204 -12.06 -0.09 -8.48
C HIS A 204 -12.00 0.91 -7.33
N VAL A 205 -11.69 2.18 -7.58
CA VAL A 205 -11.51 3.21 -6.55
C VAL A 205 -12.10 4.54 -6.98
N SER A 206 -12.51 5.37 -6.01
CA SER A 206 -12.91 6.75 -6.27
C SER A 206 -11.69 7.67 -6.22
N LEU A 207 -11.38 8.30 -7.35
CA LEU A 207 -10.28 9.27 -7.47
C LEU A 207 -10.77 10.66 -7.06
N THR A 208 -10.16 11.26 -6.03
CA THR A 208 -10.43 12.63 -5.59
C THR A 208 -9.17 13.48 -5.78
N PRO A 209 -9.23 14.62 -6.52
CA PRO A 209 -8.08 15.49 -6.67
C PRO A 209 -7.64 16.08 -5.32
N THR A 210 -6.37 15.90 -4.96
CA THR A 210 -5.78 16.42 -3.71
C THR A 210 -4.78 17.55 -3.95
N SER A 211 -4.09 17.56 -5.09
CA SER A 211 -3.11 18.56 -5.48
C SER A 211 -3.24 18.95 -6.96
N PHE A 212 -3.01 20.23 -7.27
CA PHE A 212 -3.00 20.74 -8.64
C PHE A 212 -1.64 21.37 -8.95
N GLN A 213 -1.10 21.09 -10.15
CA GLN A 213 0.09 21.76 -10.67
C GLN A 213 -0.33 22.92 -11.58
N ALA A 214 0.27 24.09 -11.38
CA ALA A 214 0.15 25.23 -12.27
C ALA A 214 1.42 25.38 -13.11
N SER A 215 1.29 25.76 -14.38
CA SER A 215 2.39 26.09 -15.28
C SER A 215 2.04 27.33 -16.08
N PHE A 216 3.05 28.17 -16.37
CA PHE A 216 2.88 29.31 -17.26
C PHE A 216 2.88 28.85 -18.72
N HIS A 217 2.05 29.50 -19.54
CA HIS A 217 2.04 29.35 -20.99
C HIS A 217 3.20 30.12 -21.63
#